data_AF-A0A4R7SR97-F1
#
_entry.id   AF-A0A4R7SR97-F1
#
_cell.length_a   1.000
_cell.length_b   1.000
_cell.length_c   1.000
_cell.angle_alpha   90.00
_cell.angle_beta   90.00
_cell.angle_gamma   90.00
#
_symmetry.space_group_name_H-M   'P 1'
#
loop_
_entity.id
_entity.type
_entity.pdbx_description
1 polymer ?
#
loop_
_entity_poly.entity_id
_entity_poly.type
_entity_poly.pdbx_seq_one_letter_code
_entity_poly.pdbx_strand_id
1 'polypeptide(L)'
;MHRVFALLLPLALGLSSCQTVDKRSSETRLVPGDPGAPSQVTPSEALAIAQKYTNHPWRPFARNILHGTDTKGVLVHTPDAGLNDPPERPGWWMPGAVNMGIPYKWGGFDDPASFDLAIAQGSAGGDVSTPAKRRADNAAVSAEAAGVDCSGFVSRCLKLPTVHDTSQLPSVCYPLEADDLRPGDLLNVPRRHVVLCAGWARPDRSWIYYYETGGSPDYWKPGLKEAPMQALLALGYQPLRYRGMAYEPKTSGKEVLTRSAITRATTVTEPTLGEP
;
A
#
# COMPACT_ATOMS: atom_id res chain seq x y z
N MET A 1 81.51 -37.77 44.18
CA MET A 1 81.26 -36.73 45.21
C MET A 1 79.94 -36.05 44.85
N HIS A 2 78.80 -36.45 45.43
CA HIS A 2 78.10 -35.73 46.52
C HIS A 2 78.00 -34.21 46.21
N ARG A 3 76.84 -33.59 45.96
CA ARG A 3 75.65 -33.41 46.83
C ARG A 3 74.46 -32.85 45.98
N VAL A 4 73.24 -33.39 46.02
CA VAL A 4 72.07 -33.15 46.93
C VAL A 4 71.07 -32.07 46.43
N PHE A 5 69.87 -32.57 46.10
CA PHE A 5 68.49 -32.07 46.26
C PHE A 5 68.10 -30.60 45.99
N ALA A 6 67.08 -30.42 45.14
CA ALA A 6 65.80 -29.81 45.54
C ALA A 6 64.64 -30.30 44.65
N LEU A 7 63.63 -30.86 45.30
CA LEU A 7 62.33 -31.28 44.78
C LEU A 7 61.38 -30.06 44.80
N LEU A 8 60.53 -29.85 43.80
CA LEU A 8 59.20 -29.21 43.94
C LEU A 8 58.37 -29.47 42.66
N LEU A 9 57.18 -30.04 42.87
CA LEU A 9 56.12 -30.35 41.91
C LEU A 9 54.97 -29.30 42.07
N PRO A 10 53.84 -29.39 41.35
CA PRO A 10 53.52 -28.94 39.99
C PRO A 10 52.58 -27.70 39.95
N LEU A 11 52.30 -27.13 38.77
CA LEU A 11 50.98 -26.51 38.51
C LEU A 11 50.68 -26.49 37.01
N ALA A 12 49.63 -27.21 36.61
CA ALA A 12 49.03 -27.14 35.29
C ALA A 12 48.10 -25.92 35.21
N LEU A 13 48.19 -25.16 34.12
CA LEU A 13 47.14 -24.24 33.68
C LEU A 13 47.09 -24.32 32.14
N GLY A 14 45.97 -24.84 31.65
CA GLY A 14 45.63 -24.83 30.24
C GLY A 14 45.06 -23.47 29.79
N LEU A 15 44.34 -23.53 28.66
CA LEU A 15 43.63 -22.44 27.95
C LEU A 15 44.53 -21.72 26.93
N SER A 16 44.08 -21.43 25.71
CA SER A 16 42.86 -21.77 25.01
C SER A 16 43.14 -21.45 23.54
N SER A 17 42.71 -22.31 22.63
CA SER A 17 42.67 -21.99 21.21
C SER A 17 41.70 -20.84 21.04
N CYS A 18 42.19 -19.63 20.80
CA CYS A 18 41.35 -18.51 20.39
C CYS A 18 40.90 -18.77 18.96
N GLN A 19 39.83 -19.57 18.82
CA GLN A 19 38.94 -19.46 17.67
C GLN A 19 38.42 -18.03 17.69
N THR A 20 38.92 -17.21 16.78
CA THR A 20 38.24 -15.98 16.41
C THR A 20 36.87 -16.39 15.91
N VAL A 21 35.87 -16.20 16.77
CA VAL A 21 34.46 -16.30 16.43
C VAL A 21 34.25 -15.39 15.23
N ASP A 22 34.01 -16.00 14.07
CA ASP A 22 33.42 -15.35 12.92
C ASP A 22 32.19 -14.61 13.42
N LYS A 23 32.28 -13.27 13.48
CA LYS A 23 31.11 -12.40 13.47
C LYS A 23 30.45 -12.59 12.10
N ARG A 24 29.73 -13.71 11.92
CA ARG A 24 28.67 -13.77 10.92
C ARG A 24 27.74 -12.62 11.24
N SER A 25 27.61 -11.73 10.26
CA SER A 25 26.49 -10.84 10.09
C SER A 25 25.24 -11.48 10.67
N SER A 26 24.65 -10.86 11.70
CA SER A 26 23.25 -11.12 12.03
C SER A 26 22.45 -10.64 10.81
N GLU A 27 22.28 -11.51 9.82
CA GLU A 27 21.25 -11.35 8.82
C GLU A 27 19.96 -11.13 9.60
N THR A 28 19.38 -9.94 9.47
CA THR A 28 18.12 -9.58 10.10
C THR A 28 17.09 -10.60 9.63
N ARG A 29 16.81 -11.64 10.43
CA ARG A 29 15.92 -12.71 10.03
C ARG A 29 14.49 -12.15 9.98
N LEU A 30 13.96 -12.00 8.77
CA LEU A 30 12.55 -11.72 8.55
C LEU A 30 11.73 -12.78 9.27
N VAL A 31 10.76 -12.35 10.08
CA VAL A 31 9.77 -13.27 10.67
C VAL A 31 8.56 -13.24 9.74
N PRO A 32 8.23 -14.33 9.02
CA PRO A 32 7.04 -14.38 8.18
C PRO A 32 5.77 -14.08 8.97
N GLY A 33 4.72 -13.65 8.27
CA GLY A 33 3.39 -13.54 8.87
C GLY A 33 2.78 -14.93 9.13
N ASP A 34 1.49 -14.94 9.44
CA ASP A 34 0.69 -16.16 9.58
C ASP A 34 0.79 -17.02 8.31
N PRO A 35 1.30 -18.28 8.39
CA PRO A 35 1.40 -19.17 7.23
C PRO A 35 0.06 -19.49 6.56
N GLY A 36 -1.05 -19.36 7.29
CA GLY A 36 -2.41 -19.54 6.76
C GLY A 36 -2.99 -18.31 6.08
N ALA A 37 -2.27 -17.18 6.06
CA ALA A 37 -2.71 -15.99 5.35
C ALA A 37 -2.72 -16.21 3.82
N PRO A 38 -3.61 -15.54 3.06
CA PRO A 38 -3.69 -15.70 1.59
C PRO A 38 -2.40 -15.43 0.81
N SER A 39 -1.48 -14.66 1.41
CA SER A 39 -0.20 -14.27 0.84
C SER A 39 0.79 -13.96 1.95
N GLN A 40 2.09 -13.99 1.62
CA GLN A 40 3.15 -13.43 2.47
C GLN A 40 3.71 -12.19 1.78
N VAL A 41 3.86 -11.11 2.54
CA VAL A 41 4.38 -9.84 2.04
C VAL A 41 5.13 -9.11 3.13
N THR A 42 6.24 -8.47 2.76
CA THR A 42 6.96 -7.56 3.66
C THR A 42 6.40 -6.13 3.56
N PRO A 43 6.58 -5.29 4.59
CA PRO A 43 6.29 -3.86 4.50
C PRO A 43 6.94 -3.19 3.28
N SER A 44 8.21 -3.54 3.03
CA SER A 44 8.99 -3.01 1.91
C SER A 44 8.40 -3.39 0.55
N GLU A 45 7.97 -4.64 0.36
CA GLU A 45 7.29 -5.07 -0.86
C GLU A 45 5.93 -4.40 -1.05
N ALA A 46 5.11 -4.31 0.00
CA ALA A 46 3.80 -3.68 -0.08
C ALA A 46 3.90 -2.21 -0.52
N LEU A 47 4.85 -1.47 0.05
CA LEU A 47 5.09 -0.07 -0.32
C LEU A 47 5.78 0.08 -1.68
N ALA A 48 6.58 -0.89 -2.12
CA ALA A 48 7.12 -0.91 -3.48
C ALA A 48 6.02 -1.12 -4.53
N ILE A 49 5.03 -1.99 -4.25
CA ILE A 49 3.85 -2.16 -5.08
C ILE A 49 3.04 -0.86 -5.12
N ALA A 50 2.78 -0.24 -3.97
CA ALA A 50 2.08 1.05 -3.91
C ALA A 50 2.76 2.11 -4.80
N GLN A 51 4.10 2.22 -4.71
CA GLN A 51 4.88 3.12 -5.56
C GLN A 51 4.78 2.77 -7.05
N LYS A 52 4.78 1.48 -7.40
CA LYS A 52 4.62 1.03 -8.79
C LYS A 52 3.28 1.51 -9.36
N TYR A 53 2.20 1.40 -8.60
CA TYR A 53 0.87 1.85 -9.03
C TYR A 53 0.79 3.37 -9.15
N THR A 54 1.34 4.12 -8.20
CA THR A 54 1.39 5.60 -8.24
C THR A 54 2.21 6.12 -9.41
N ASN A 55 3.30 5.42 -9.77
CA ASN A 55 4.22 5.86 -10.81
C ASN A 55 4.14 5.02 -12.09
N HIS A 56 3.05 4.28 -12.32
CA HIS A 56 2.91 3.46 -13.52
C HIS A 56 2.73 4.35 -14.76
N PRO A 57 3.65 4.35 -15.74
CA PRO A 57 3.51 5.15 -16.95
C PRO A 57 2.59 4.45 -17.95
N TRP A 58 1.62 5.16 -18.49
CA TRP A 58 0.73 4.63 -19.52
C TRP A 58 0.26 5.73 -20.48
N ARG A 59 -0.14 5.35 -21.69
CA ARG A 59 -0.56 6.29 -22.74
C ARG A 59 -1.97 5.94 -23.26
N PRO A 60 -3.03 6.57 -22.72
CA PRO A 60 -4.38 6.44 -23.25
C PRO A 60 -4.53 7.16 -24.60
N PHE A 61 -5.59 6.81 -25.33
CA PHE A 61 -6.08 7.56 -26.48
C PHE A 61 -7.58 7.82 -26.34
N ALA A 62 -8.18 8.54 -27.30
CA ALA A 62 -9.62 8.83 -27.29
C ALA A 62 -10.50 7.57 -27.16
N ARG A 63 -10.04 6.41 -27.67
CA ARG A 63 -10.74 5.13 -27.52
C ARG A 63 -10.87 4.62 -26.08
N ASN A 64 -10.04 5.14 -25.16
CA ASN A 64 -10.05 4.76 -23.75
C ASN A 64 -10.90 5.71 -22.89
N ILE A 65 -11.59 6.68 -23.50
CA ILE A 65 -12.54 7.56 -22.81
C ILE A 65 -13.93 6.92 -22.89
N LEU A 66 -14.63 6.86 -21.76
CA LEU A 66 -16.04 6.48 -21.72
C LEU A 66 -16.78 7.36 -20.71
N HIS A 67 -17.73 8.14 -21.22
CA HIS A 67 -18.71 8.91 -20.46
C HIS A 67 -20.10 8.52 -20.95
N GLY A 68 -20.59 7.40 -20.45
CA GLY A 68 -21.80 6.76 -20.98
C GLY A 68 -21.93 5.33 -20.52
N THR A 69 -22.91 4.61 -21.05
CA THR A 69 -23.14 3.21 -20.68
C THR A 69 -22.22 2.27 -21.45
N ASP A 70 -21.67 1.27 -20.76
CA ASP A 70 -21.02 0.11 -21.38
C ASP A 70 -22.03 -0.82 -22.08
N THR A 71 -21.56 -1.92 -22.68
CA THR A 71 -22.44 -2.87 -23.42
C THR A 71 -23.44 -3.62 -22.53
N LYS A 72 -23.29 -3.54 -21.21
CA LYS A 72 -24.22 -4.11 -20.21
C LYS A 72 -25.13 -3.05 -19.57
N GLY A 73 -25.03 -1.80 -19.99
CA GLY A 73 -25.84 -0.70 -19.48
C GLY A 73 -25.29 -0.08 -18.19
N VAL A 74 -24.08 -0.43 -17.75
CA VAL A 74 -23.44 0.19 -16.59
C VAL A 74 -22.90 1.55 -17.01
N LEU A 75 -23.33 2.61 -16.32
CA LEU A 75 -22.80 3.96 -16.54
C LEU A 75 -21.33 4.02 -16.09
N VAL A 76 -20.45 4.45 -16.99
CA VAL A 76 -19.02 4.61 -16.78
C VAL A 76 -18.63 6.07 -16.99
N HIS A 77 -17.76 6.57 -16.12
CA HIS A 77 -17.14 7.89 -16.27
C HIS A 77 -15.64 7.78 -16.03
N THR A 78 -14.86 7.95 -17.09
CA THR A 78 -13.40 7.94 -16.99
C THR A 78 -12.85 9.20 -16.28
N PRO A 79 -11.80 9.09 -15.45
CA PRO A 79 -11.12 10.24 -14.85
C PRO A 79 -10.12 10.93 -15.79
N ASP A 80 -10.49 11.13 -17.06
CA ASP A 80 -9.69 11.92 -18.00
C ASP A 80 -9.82 13.43 -17.72
N ALA A 81 -8.93 14.23 -18.29
CA ALA A 81 -8.89 15.68 -18.08
C ALA A 81 -10.19 16.42 -18.46
N GLY A 82 -11.12 15.79 -19.20
CA GLY A 82 -12.45 16.32 -19.50
C GLY A 82 -13.48 16.08 -18.39
N LEU A 83 -13.22 15.17 -17.44
CA LEU A 83 -14.11 14.91 -16.31
C LEU A 83 -14.12 16.11 -15.35
N ASN A 84 -15.32 16.64 -15.11
CA ASN A 84 -15.54 17.79 -14.23
C ASN A 84 -16.79 17.59 -13.35
N ASP A 85 -16.93 16.40 -12.76
CA ASP A 85 -18.14 15.97 -12.04
C ASP A 85 -17.84 15.36 -10.65
N PRO A 86 -18.27 16.02 -9.56
CA PRO A 86 -18.51 17.47 -9.42
C PRO A 86 -17.18 18.26 -9.62
N PRO A 87 -17.21 19.60 -9.81
CA PRO A 87 -16.02 20.37 -10.21
C PRO A 87 -14.84 20.30 -9.21
N GLU A 88 -15.09 19.88 -7.98
CA GLU A 88 -14.06 19.68 -6.94
C GLU A 88 -13.28 18.37 -7.11
N ARG A 89 -13.65 17.52 -8.08
CA ARG A 89 -13.03 16.21 -8.34
C ARG A 89 -12.68 16.04 -9.83
N PRO A 90 -11.87 16.94 -10.39
CA PRO A 90 -11.52 16.88 -11.79
C PRO A 90 -10.78 15.58 -12.11
N GLY A 91 -11.00 15.06 -13.32
CA GLY A 91 -10.11 14.04 -13.87
C GLY A 91 -8.76 14.63 -14.24
N TRP A 92 -7.83 13.76 -14.62
CA TRP A 92 -6.41 14.12 -14.64
C TRP A 92 -5.65 13.59 -15.84
N TRP A 93 -6.02 12.43 -16.40
CA TRP A 93 -5.22 11.83 -17.45
C TRP A 93 -5.57 12.44 -18.82
N MET A 94 -4.55 12.65 -19.65
CA MET A 94 -4.69 13.29 -20.96
C MET A 94 -4.52 12.27 -22.10
N PRO A 95 -5.49 12.15 -23.03
CA PRO A 95 -5.35 11.31 -24.21
C PRO A 95 -4.12 11.72 -25.04
N GLY A 96 -3.37 10.73 -25.53
CA GLY A 96 -2.18 10.94 -26.35
C GLY A 96 -0.93 11.37 -25.57
N ALA A 97 -1.02 11.65 -24.28
CA ALA A 97 0.12 11.93 -23.41
C ALA A 97 0.51 10.70 -22.57
N VAL A 98 1.76 10.66 -22.10
CA VAL A 98 2.15 9.71 -21.05
C VAL A 98 1.64 10.26 -19.72
N ASN A 99 0.87 9.45 -19.02
CA ASN A 99 0.26 9.75 -17.72
C ASN A 99 0.89 8.85 -16.65
N MET A 100 0.91 9.33 -15.41
CA MET A 100 1.51 8.63 -14.27
C MET A 100 0.44 8.26 -13.24
N GLY A 101 0.30 6.96 -12.98
CA GLY A 101 -0.63 6.40 -12.01
C GLY A 101 -1.73 5.58 -12.67
N ILE A 102 -2.05 4.41 -12.11
CA ILE A 102 -3.21 3.62 -12.54
C ILE A 102 -4.49 4.38 -12.14
N PRO A 103 -5.46 4.59 -13.05
CA PRO A 103 -6.67 5.33 -12.75
C PRO A 103 -7.56 4.57 -11.77
N TYR A 104 -8.32 5.34 -10.98
CA TYR A 104 -9.37 4.81 -10.14
C TYR A 104 -10.45 4.13 -10.99
N LYS A 105 -10.88 2.93 -10.60
CA LYS A 105 -11.99 2.19 -11.20
C LYS A 105 -12.85 1.59 -10.09
N TRP A 106 -14.13 1.91 -10.06
CA TRP A 106 -15.11 1.25 -9.19
C TRP A 106 -15.09 -0.28 -9.36
N GLY A 107 -14.92 -1.02 -8.26
CA GLY A 107 -14.76 -2.48 -8.27
C GLY A 107 -13.51 -2.93 -9.03
N GLY A 108 -12.47 -2.09 -9.06
CA GLY A 108 -11.25 -2.31 -9.83
C GLY A 108 -10.21 -3.10 -9.04
N PHE A 109 -9.59 -4.08 -9.68
CA PHE A 109 -8.56 -4.93 -9.06
C PHE A 109 -7.42 -5.24 -10.05
N ASP A 110 -7.14 -4.41 -11.03
CA ASP A 110 -6.07 -4.69 -11.99
C ASP A 110 -4.67 -4.70 -11.35
N ASP A 111 -3.79 -5.53 -11.92
CA ASP A 111 -2.35 -5.31 -11.81
C ASP A 111 -1.83 -4.51 -12.99
N PRO A 112 -0.61 -3.94 -12.91
CA PRO A 112 -0.12 -3.08 -13.98
C PRO A 112 -0.09 -3.76 -15.36
N ALA A 113 0.15 -5.08 -15.41
CA ALA A 113 0.18 -5.81 -16.68
C ALA A 113 -1.23 -6.05 -17.23
N SER A 114 -2.19 -6.45 -16.38
CA SER A 114 -3.59 -6.60 -16.80
C SER A 114 -4.20 -5.26 -17.21
N PHE A 115 -3.88 -4.19 -16.49
CA PHE A 115 -4.24 -2.82 -16.83
C PHE A 115 -3.73 -2.42 -18.22
N ASP A 116 -2.42 -2.55 -18.47
CA ASP A 116 -1.82 -2.18 -19.76
C ASP A 116 -2.44 -2.96 -20.92
N LEU A 117 -2.70 -4.25 -20.72
CA LEU A 117 -3.35 -5.09 -21.72
C LEU A 117 -4.78 -4.60 -22.02
N ALA A 118 -5.58 -4.30 -20.99
CA ALA A 118 -6.94 -3.81 -21.16
C ALA A 118 -6.97 -2.45 -21.88
N ILE A 119 -6.08 -1.52 -21.52
CA ILE A 119 -5.95 -0.23 -22.21
C ILE A 119 -5.55 -0.43 -23.68
N ALA A 120 -4.62 -1.33 -23.97
CA ALA A 120 -4.22 -1.64 -25.34
C ALA A 120 -5.39 -2.21 -26.16
N GLN A 121 -6.25 -3.02 -25.53
CA GLN A 121 -7.46 -3.60 -26.13
C GLN A 121 -8.63 -2.63 -26.24
N GLY A 122 -8.52 -1.43 -25.68
CA GLY A 122 -9.51 -0.36 -25.82
C GLY A 122 -10.48 -0.22 -24.66
N SER A 123 -10.24 -0.87 -23.52
CA SER A 123 -11.01 -0.62 -22.29
C SER A 123 -10.91 0.85 -21.86
N ALA A 124 -11.96 1.32 -21.19
CA ALA A 124 -12.01 2.63 -20.57
C ALA A 124 -10.93 2.75 -19.47
N GLY A 125 -10.20 3.86 -19.45
CA GLY A 125 -9.15 4.13 -18.46
C GLY A 125 -9.72 4.66 -17.16
N GLY A 126 -10.20 3.77 -16.29
CA GLY A 126 -10.84 4.10 -15.02
C GLY A 126 -12.36 4.25 -15.11
N ASP A 127 -12.97 4.36 -13.94
CA ASP A 127 -14.42 4.50 -13.76
C ASP A 127 -14.70 5.09 -12.38
N VAL A 128 -15.04 6.37 -12.29
CA VAL A 128 -15.11 7.09 -11.02
C VAL A 128 -16.29 6.64 -10.14
N SER A 129 -16.09 6.72 -8.83
CA SER A 129 -17.17 6.50 -7.85
C SER A 129 -18.20 7.62 -7.95
N THR A 130 -19.48 7.22 -8.04
CA THR A 130 -20.62 8.14 -8.00
C THR A 130 -21.62 7.70 -6.93
N PRO A 131 -22.49 8.58 -6.42
CA PRO A 131 -23.57 8.18 -5.52
C PRO A 131 -24.45 7.05 -6.08
N ALA A 132 -24.63 6.98 -7.39
CA ALA A 132 -25.39 5.90 -8.03
C ALA A 132 -24.65 4.56 -7.96
N LYS A 133 -23.35 4.54 -8.26
CA LYS A 133 -22.52 3.34 -8.13
C LYS A 133 -22.47 2.82 -6.70
N ARG A 134 -22.25 3.71 -5.72
CA ARG A 134 -22.25 3.32 -4.29
C ARG A 134 -23.58 2.71 -3.82
N ARG A 135 -24.71 3.08 -4.43
CA ARG A 135 -26.02 2.46 -4.13
C ARG A 135 -26.22 1.11 -4.82
N ALA A 136 -25.73 0.97 -6.05
CA ALA A 136 -25.87 -0.25 -6.84
C ALA A 136 -24.76 -1.28 -6.57
N ASP A 137 -23.70 -0.89 -5.87
CA ASP A 137 -22.62 -1.75 -5.40
C ASP A 137 -21.99 -2.54 -6.57
N ASN A 138 -21.77 -3.85 -6.41
CA ASN A 138 -21.23 -4.74 -7.43
C ASN A 138 -22.02 -4.74 -8.75
N ALA A 139 -23.31 -4.38 -8.76
CA ALA A 139 -24.09 -4.28 -9.99
C ALA A 139 -23.66 -3.09 -10.88
N ALA A 140 -22.84 -2.17 -10.34
CA ALA A 140 -22.36 -0.98 -11.04
C ALA A 140 -20.89 -1.08 -11.48
N VAL A 141 -20.30 -2.27 -11.40
CA VAL A 141 -18.92 -2.56 -11.82
C VAL A 141 -18.92 -2.88 -13.31
N SER A 142 -18.23 -2.05 -14.10
CA SER A 142 -18.07 -2.31 -15.53
C SER A 142 -16.90 -3.28 -15.78
N ALA A 143 -17.13 -4.23 -16.70
CA ALA A 143 -16.10 -5.12 -17.23
C ALA A 143 -15.32 -4.48 -18.41
N GLU A 144 -15.77 -3.31 -18.88
CA GLU A 144 -15.17 -2.58 -20.00
C GLU A 144 -14.27 -1.43 -19.54
N ALA A 145 -14.08 -1.27 -18.23
CA ALA A 145 -13.15 -0.32 -17.63
C ALA A 145 -11.99 -1.05 -16.94
N ALA A 146 -10.81 -0.42 -16.89
CA ALA A 146 -9.59 -0.94 -16.27
C ALA A 146 -9.05 0.03 -15.21
N GLY A 147 -8.53 -0.51 -14.11
CA GLY A 147 -7.98 0.26 -12.99
C GLY A 147 -8.15 -0.42 -11.63
N VAL A 148 -8.02 0.36 -10.57
CA VAL A 148 -8.20 -0.10 -9.18
C VAL A 148 -9.08 0.84 -8.36
N ASP A 149 -9.88 0.32 -7.43
CA ASP A 149 -10.46 1.15 -6.35
C ASP A 149 -9.56 1.13 -5.10
N CYS A 150 -10.02 1.73 -4.00
CA CYS A 150 -9.23 1.81 -2.76
C CYS A 150 -8.86 0.41 -2.22
N SER A 151 -9.82 -0.51 -2.26
CA SER A 151 -9.69 -1.85 -1.67
C SER A 151 -8.96 -2.81 -2.59
N GLY A 152 -9.16 -2.70 -3.90
CA GLY A 152 -8.42 -3.42 -4.91
C GLY A 152 -6.95 -2.99 -4.95
N PHE A 153 -6.68 -1.70 -4.83
CA PHE A 153 -5.31 -1.17 -4.69
C PHE A 153 -4.60 -1.76 -3.45
N VAL A 154 -5.25 -1.71 -2.28
CA VAL A 154 -4.68 -2.27 -1.05
C VAL A 154 -4.53 -3.79 -1.15
N SER A 155 -5.52 -4.50 -1.69
CA SER A 155 -5.44 -5.95 -1.92
C SER A 155 -4.26 -6.33 -2.81
N ARG A 156 -3.94 -5.51 -3.82
CA ARG A 156 -2.76 -5.69 -4.68
C ARG A 156 -1.46 -5.42 -3.93
N CYS A 157 -1.41 -4.39 -3.09
CA CYS A 157 -0.25 -4.12 -2.23
C CYS A 157 0.02 -5.28 -1.24
N LEU A 158 -1.04 -5.94 -0.78
CA LEU A 158 -0.96 -7.13 0.06
C LEU A 158 -0.73 -8.43 -0.73
N LYS A 159 -0.64 -8.38 -2.06
CA LYS A 159 -0.52 -9.55 -2.96
C LYS A 159 -1.63 -10.60 -2.74
N LEU A 160 -2.84 -10.16 -2.40
CA LEU A 160 -3.98 -11.06 -2.26
C LEU A 160 -4.35 -11.66 -3.63
N PRO A 161 -4.77 -12.94 -3.69
CA PRO A 161 -5.13 -13.59 -4.94
C PRO A 161 -6.43 -13.05 -5.56
N THR A 162 -7.30 -12.49 -4.73
CA THR A 162 -8.57 -11.85 -5.11
C THR A 162 -8.71 -10.53 -4.37
N VAL A 163 -9.60 -9.66 -4.84
CA VAL A 163 -9.97 -8.46 -4.09
C VAL A 163 -10.60 -8.87 -2.75
N HIS A 164 -10.16 -8.19 -1.68
CA HIS A 164 -10.88 -8.12 -0.42
C HIS A 164 -11.38 -6.68 -0.30
N ASP A 165 -12.70 -6.48 -0.34
CA ASP A 165 -13.29 -5.16 -0.15
C ASP A 165 -13.07 -4.64 1.28
N THR A 166 -13.43 -3.38 1.54
CA THR A 166 -13.25 -2.75 2.86
C THR A 166 -14.02 -3.45 4.00
N SER A 167 -15.04 -4.24 3.69
CA SER A 167 -15.75 -5.10 4.66
C SER A 167 -15.09 -6.46 4.86
N GLN A 168 -14.39 -6.98 3.85
CA GLN A 168 -13.71 -8.27 3.88
C GLN A 168 -12.29 -8.19 4.44
N LEU A 169 -11.59 -7.06 4.28
CA LEU A 169 -10.21 -6.86 4.79
C LEU A 169 -10.04 -7.22 6.28
N PRO A 170 -10.97 -6.87 7.20
CA PRO A 170 -10.86 -7.26 8.60
C PRO A 170 -10.74 -8.78 8.82
N SER A 171 -11.31 -9.62 7.94
CA SER A 171 -11.24 -11.09 8.07
C SER A 171 -9.83 -11.68 7.92
N VAL A 172 -8.96 -10.97 7.19
CA VAL A 172 -7.56 -11.37 6.95
C VAL A 172 -6.56 -10.54 7.75
N CYS A 173 -7.05 -9.70 8.66
CA CYS A 173 -6.25 -8.84 9.52
C CYS A 173 -6.45 -9.19 11.00
N TYR A 174 -5.70 -8.49 11.85
CA TYR A 174 -6.02 -8.30 13.26
C TYR A 174 -6.05 -6.80 13.58
N PRO A 175 -6.92 -6.36 14.50
CA PRO A 175 -6.92 -4.98 14.97
C PRO A 175 -5.65 -4.66 15.76
N LEU A 176 -5.25 -3.39 15.75
CA LEU A 176 -4.18 -2.87 16.60
C LEU A 176 -4.52 -1.48 17.14
N GLU A 177 -3.80 -1.08 18.17
CA GLU A 177 -3.82 0.29 18.67
C GLU A 177 -3.10 1.22 17.69
N ALA A 178 -3.57 2.46 17.54
CA ALA A 178 -3.01 3.42 16.59
C ALA A 178 -1.49 3.59 16.74
N ASP A 179 -0.98 3.59 17.97
CA ASP A 179 0.45 3.75 18.28
C ASP A 179 1.32 2.57 17.82
N ASP A 180 0.72 1.42 17.54
CA ASP A 180 1.42 0.22 17.05
C ASP A 180 1.54 0.18 15.53
N LEU A 181 1.01 1.18 14.82
CA LEU A 181 1.10 1.28 13.37
C LEU A 181 2.55 1.27 12.88
N ARG A 182 2.77 0.47 11.84
CA ARG A 182 4.02 0.40 11.09
C ARG A 182 3.73 0.40 9.59
N PRO A 183 4.74 0.64 8.73
CA PRO A 183 4.61 0.48 7.30
C PRO A 183 3.98 -0.86 6.90
N GLY A 184 3.05 -0.84 5.95
CA GLY A 184 2.30 -2.01 5.49
C GLY A 184 0.99 -2.29 6.23
N ASP A 185 0.77 -1.66 7.39
CA ASP A 185 -0.52 -1.74 8.08
C ASP A 185 -1.60 -0.96 7.32
N LEU A 186 -2.86 -1.18 7.69
CA LEU A 186 -4.01 -0.57 7.06
C LEU A 186 -4.72 0.36 8.04
N LEU A 187 -5.35 1.38 7.49
CA LEU A 187 -6.39 2.15 8.16
C LEU A 187 -7.66 1.94 7.34
N ASN A 188 -8.66 1.29 7.91
CA ASN A 188 -9.87 0.86 7.19
C ASN A 188 -11.16 1.39 7.83
N VAL A 189 -12.06 1.91 7.02
CA VAL A 189 -13.46 2.16 7.37
C VAL A 189 -14.31 1.16 6.58
N PRO A 190 -14.89 0.13 7.24
CA PRO A 190 -15.67 -0.89 6.54
C PRO A 190 -16.81 -0.29 5.69
N ARG A 191 -17.01 -0.86 4.50
CA ARG A 191 -17.96 -0.39 3.47
C ARG A 191 -17.70 1.01 2.92
N ARG A 192 -16.55 1.62 3.22
CA ARG A 192 -16.31 3.04 2.93
C ARG A 192 -14.96 3.35 2.31
N HIS A 193 -13.84 3.05 2.97
CA HIS A 193 -12.52 3.40 2.45
C HIS A 193 -11.39 2.66 3.15
N VAL A 194 -10.26 2.47 2.48
CA VAL A 194 -9.03 1.96 3.09
C VAL A 194 -7.80 2.69 2.57
N VAL A 195 -6.82 2.88 3.46
CA VAL A 195 -5.50 3.41 3.10
C VAL A 195 -4.39 2.48 3.62
N LEU A 196 -3.26 2.47 2.92
CA LEU A 196 -2.06 1.72 3.30
C LEU A 196 -1.10 2.63 4.07
N CYS A 197 -0.84 2.32 5.34
CA CYS A 197 0.13 3.00 6.17
C CYS A 197 1.53 2.88 5.58
N ALA A 198 2.20 4.01 5.38
CA ALA A 198 3.58 4.10 4.94
C ALA A 198 4.56 4.55 6.06
N GLY A 199 4.05 4.66 7.30
CA GLY A 199 4.82 4.95 8.51
C GLY A 199 4.58 6.34 9.09
N TRP A 200 5.15 6.60 10.26
CA TRP A 200 5.01 7.89 10.96
C TRP A 200 5.75 9.03 10.23
N ALA A 201 5.04 10.12 9.96
CA ALA A 201 5.59 11.30 9.30
C ALA A 201 6.28 12.26 10.26
N ARG A 202 6.02 12.14 11.57
CA ARG A 202 6.59 12.98 12.63
C ARG A 202 7.09 12.10 13.79
N PRO A 203 8.15 12.51 14.52
CA PRO A 203 8.69 11.73 15.64
C PRO A 203 7.72 11.52 16.80
N ASP A 204 6.83 12.49 17.02
CA ASP A 204 5.78 12.47 18.04
C ASP A 204 4.55 11.64 17.63
N ARG A 205 4.59 11.00 16.46
CA ARG A 205 3.50 10.17 15.90
C ARG A 205 2.18 10.93 15.69
N SER A 206 2.23 12.25 15.62
CA SER A 206 1.04 13.08 15.37
C SER A 206 0.50 12.95 13.94
N TRP A 207 1.36 12.56 12.99
CA TRP A 207 1.04 12.45 11.56
C TRP A 207 1.59 11.17 10.96
N ILE A 208 0.91 10.68 9.92
CA ILE A 208 1.24 9.44 9.21
C ILE A 208 1.40 9.69 7.72
N TYR A 209 2.34 9.01 7.08
CA TYR A 209 2.39 8.85 5.64
C TYR A 209 1.49 7.67 5.24
N TYR A 210 0.73 7.80 4.14
CA TYR A 210 -0.12 6.72 3.65
C TYR A 210 -0.30 6.79 2.13
N TYR A 211 -0.51 5.63 1.52
CA TYR A 211 -0.94 5.51 0.13
C TYR A 211 -2.45 5.27 0.06
N GLU A 212 -3.11 5.94 -0.87
CA GLU A 212 -4.51 5.69 -1.17
C GLU A 212 -4.84 6.07 -2.61
N THR A 213 -5.98 5.58 -3.10
CA THR A 213 -6.74 6.15 -4.21
C THR A 213 -8.18 6.35 -3.73
N GLY A 214 -8.90 7.33 -4.27
CA GLY A 214 -10.27 7.68 -3.87
C GLY A 214 -10.37 8.89 -2.93
N GLY A 215 -9.27 9.32 -2.30
CA GLY A 215 -9.25 10.48 -1.38
C GLY A 215 -8.71 11.77 -2.00
N SER A 216 -9.08 12.91 -1.41
CA SER A 216 -8.58 14.25 -1.77
C SER A 216 -7.06 14.40 -1.58
N PRO A 217 -6.33 15.21 -2.38
CA PRO A 217 -6.81 15.93 -3.57
C PRO A 217 -6.75 15.08 -4.85
N ASP A 218 -5.96 14.02 -4.87
CA ASP A 218 -5.81 13.10 -6.00
C ASP A 218 -6.84 11.95 -5.91
N TYR A 219 -8.12 12.26 -6.10
CA TYR A 219 -9.20 11.28 -5.96
C TYR A 219 -9.04 10.07 -6.88
N TRP A 220 -8.63 10.29 -8.13
CA TRP A 220 -8.79 9.29 -9.18
C TRP A 220 -7.53 8.53 -9.58
N LYS A 221 -6.53 8.47 -8.68
CA LYS A 221 -5.31 7.66 -8.83
C LYS A 221 -4.62 7.40 -7.48
N PRO A 222 -3.78 6.37 -7.36
CA PRO A 222 -2.97 6.16 -6.17
C PRO A 222 -1.94 7.27 -5.94
N GLY A 223 -1.84 7.78 -4.72
CA GLY A 223 -0.87 8.80 -4.32
C GLY A 223 -0.37 8.63 -2.89
N LEU A 224 0.84 9.12 -2.62
CA LEU A 224 1.40 9.22 -1.27
C LEU A 224 0.96 10.54 -0.63
N LYS A 225 0.45 10.46 0.60
CA LYS A 225 -0.05 11.61 1.36
C LYS A 225 0.46 11.59 2.79
N GLU A 226 0.34 12.72 3.47
CA GLU A 226 0.46 12.81 4.93
C GLU A 226 -0.72 13.55 5.55
N ALA A 227 -1.19 13.08 6.72
CA ALA A 227 -2.29 13.69 7.45
C ALA A 227 -2.15 13.51 8.96
N PRO A 228 -2.86 14.32 9.79
CA PRO A 228 -2.93 14.11 11.23
C PRO A 228 -3.59 12.76 11.55
N MET A 229 -2.92 11.95 12.37
CA MET A 229 -3.41 10.62 12.73
C MET A 229 -4.76 10.69 13.45
N GLN A 230 -4.92 11.66 14.36
CA GLN A 230 -6.16 11.84 15.10
C GLN A 230 -7.34 12.23 14.20
N ALA A 231 -7.09 12.96 13.11
CA ALA A 231 -8.14 13.32 12.14
C ALA A 231 -8.62 12.08 11.38
N LEU A 232 -7.72 11.17 11.00
CA LEU A 232 -8.09 9.89 10.40
C LEU A 232 -8.91 9.03 11.38
N LEU A 233 -8.49 8.92 12.65
CA LEU A 233 -9.28 8.19 13.64
C LEU A 233 -10.68 8.79 13.84
N ALA A 234 -10.81 10.12 13.83
CA ALA A 234 -12.09 10.81 13.95
C ALA A 234 -13.03 10.55 12.75
N LEU A 235 -12.49 10.22 11.56
CA LEU A 235 -13.26 9.75 10.41
C LEU A 235 -13.72 8.29 10.53
N GLY A 236 -13.29 7.58 11.58
CA GLY A 236 -13.65 6.20 11.85
C GLY A 236 -12.68 5.15 11.30
N TYR A 237 -11.49 5.55 10.84
CA TYR A 237 -10.47 4.60 10.39
C TYR A 237 -10.02 3.70 11.54
N GLN A 238 -10.07 2.39 11.30
CA GLN A 238 -9.64 1.36 12.23
C GLN A 238 -8.25 0.86 11.83
N PRO A 239 -7.24 0.93 12.72
CA PRO A 239 -5.94 0.35 12.47
C PRO A 239 -6.01 -1.19 12.40
N LEU A 240 -5.50 -1.75 11.31
CA LEU A 240 -5.49 -3.19 11.05
C LEU A 240 -4.11 -3.62 10.55
N ARG A 241 -3.67 -4.82 10.92
CA ARG A 241 -2.45 -5.43 10.38
C ARG A 241 -2.82 -6.73 9.69
N TYR A 242 -2.40 -6.83 8.43
CA TYR A 242 -2.58 -8.02 7.64
C TYR A 242 -1.86 -9.21 8.29
N ARG A 243 -2.54 -10.36 8.40
CA ARG A 243 -1.99 -11.56 9.04
C ARG A 243 -0.73 -12.06 8.36
N GLY A 244 -0.64 -11.95 7.03
CA GLY A 244 0.53 -12.33 6.24
C GLY A 244 1.62 -11.26 6.15
N MET A 245 1.52 -10.17 6.91
CA MET A 245 2.53 -9.11 6.93
C MET A 245 3.74 -9.56 7.75
N ALA A 246 4.85 -9.86 7.06
CA ALA A 246 6.10 -10.21 7.69
C ALA A 246 6.62 -9.07 8.59
N TYR A 247 7.35 -9.44 9.64
CA TYR A 247 8.01 -8.49 10.51
C TYR A 247 9.44 -8.24 10.06
N GLU A 248 9.75 -6.97 9.84
CA GLU A 248 11.07 -6.44 9.54
C GLU A 248 11.59 -5.64 10.76
N PRO A 249 12.53 -6.19 11.55
CA PRO A 249 13.00 -5.56 12.79
C PRO A 249 13.61 -4.15 12.65
N LYS A 250 14.02 -3.75 11.45
CA LYS A 250 14.72 -2.47 11.22
C LYS A 250 13.88 -1.39 10.54
N THR A 251 12.66 -1.71 10.14
CA THR A 251 11.88 -0.82 9.27
C THR A 251 11.24 0.32 10.07
N SER A 252 12.03 1.33 10.42
CA SER A 252 11.45 2.65 10.73
C SER A 252 10.80 3.20 9.45
N GLY A 253 9.71 3.97 9.55
CA GLY A 253 9.08 4.59 8.37
C GLY A 253 10.05 5.44 7.52
N LYS A 254 11.18 5.85 8.09
CA LYS A 254 12.27 6.55 7.39
C LYS A 254 13.10 5.66 6.45
N GLU A 255 13.02 4.33 6.58
CA GLU A 255 13.81 3.38 5.78
C GLU A 255 13.06 2.85 4.55
N VAL A 256 11.71 2.78 4.55
CA VAL A 256 10.97 2.28 3.36
C VAL A 256 10.66 3.38 2.36
N LEU A 257 10.29 4.57 2.84
CA LEU A 257 10.04 5.71 1.98
C LEU A 257 11.37 6.39 1.67
N THR A 258 11.74 6.41 0.40
CA THR A 258 12.89 7.19 -0.06
C THR A 258 12.67 8.67 0.25
N ARG A 259 13.75 9.44 0.48
CA ARG A 259 13.66 10.91 0.63
C ARG A 259 12.88 11.55 -0.51
N SER A 260 13.06 11.05 -1.74
CA SER A 260 12.33 11.50 -2.93
C SER A 260 10.83 11.22 -2.89
N ALA A 261 10.40 10.08 -2.33
CA ALA A 261 8.99 9.78 -2.15
C ALA A 261 8.39 10.74 -1.12
N ILE A 262 9.06 10.93 0.02
CA ILE A 262 8.63 11.84 1.08
C ILE A 262 8.44 13.27 0.56
N THR A 263 9.37 13.79 -0.25
CA THR A 263 9.26 15.15 -0.82
C THR A 263 8.08 15.34 -1.78
N ARG A 264 7.50 14.24 -2.28
CA ARG A 264 6.33 14.27 -3.17
C ARG A 264 5.03 13.96 -2.43
N ALA A 265 5.09 13.68 -1.12
CA ALA A 265 3.90 13.40 -0.33
C ALA A 265 3.01 14.66 -0.27
N THR A 266 1.73 14.49 -0.59
CA THR A 266 0.76 15.59 -0.49
C THR A 266 0.33 15.76 0.96
N THR A 267 0.50 16.96 1.51
CA THR A 267 0.04 17.30 2.86
C THR A 267 -1.47 17.55 2.86
N VAL A 268 -2.21 16.79 3.68
CA VAL A 268 -3.66 16.90 3.86
C VAL A 268 -3.96 17.20 5.33
N THR A 269 -4.10 18.47 5.67
CA THR A 269 -4.34 18.94 7.05
C THR A 269 -5.72 18.55 7.57
N GLU A 270 -6.71 18.50 6.68
CA GLU A 270 -8.11 18.16 6.97
C GLU A 270 -8.52 16.99 6.07
N PRO A 271 -8.11 15.76 6.41
CA PRO A 271 -8.48 14.60 5.60
C PRO A 271 -10.01 14.44 5.60
N THR A 272 -10.53 14.02 4.46
CA THR A 272 -11.91 13.58 4.31
C THR A 272 -11.92 12.07 4.07
N LEU A 273 -13.08 11.44 4.24
CA LEU A 273 -13.21 10.05 3.86
C LEU A 273 -13.18 9.92 2.34
N GLY A 274 -12.31 9.04 1.83
CA GLY A 274 -12.19 8.78 0.40
C GLY A 274 -13.38 8.00 -0.18
N GLU A 275 -13.33 7.82 -1.49
CA GLU A 275 -14.28 7.01 -2.26
C GLU A 275 -13.95 5.51 -2.18
N PRO A 276 -14.96 4.64 -1.96
CA PRO A 276 -14.79 3.21 -1.68
C PRO A 276 -14.07 2.39 -2.74
#